data_AF-A0A368FPP5-F1
#
_entry.id   AF-A0A368FPP5-F1
#
_cell.length_a   1.000
_cell.length_b   1.000
_cell.length_c   1.000
_cell.angle_alpha   90.00
_cell.angle_beta   90.00
_cell.angle_gamma   90.00
#
_symmetry.space_group_name_H-M   'P 1'
#
loop_
_entity.id
_entity.type
_entity.pdbx_description
1 polymer ?
#
loop_
_entity_poly.entity_id
_entity_poly.type
_entity_poly.pdbx_seq_one_letter_code
_entity_poly.pdbx_strand_id
1 'polypeptide(L)'
;MSDSHLATLRLPPFGLIGNGDGGSYSGEIDHTGFLSDNIGSLFLNTDFSDVVFVVDGEKFPAHKVLLAARSEYFRAMLYGGLKESDEGEIILEETNVFAFRILLKYIYTAKLTLLEYKEEQVMDILGLAHKYGFVKLQNAVADYMKAILNNKNLCTIFNISQLYCLDDLTEYCLVFADQNASEVLTSQGFLQLSLNAVTQLIARDSFCASEIDIFCAIREWVKARPEMKAAAAEMLMKCLRLSLISQRDLLNIVRPSGLFPPDTILDAIEEQGKKRTTDLTHRGFLTPNTNIATAQLGALVISGEAPNALLSEAGGIPQDGDRSLTRHAIGDDEGIVVQLGRPYIINKIILQLWDRETRMYSYYVEVSMDRRDWVRVIDYSKYLCRSRQTLYFESRVVRYIRVVGTHNSQSNRMFHLVSLEALNSSDEFNIDPKTTLLIPTTNVATIENNALVIEGVSRCRNALLNGQNSDYDWDNGYTCHQLNSGAITIQLPQPYMISTMRLLLWDCDDRYYSYYIEVSVDQINWVKVIDRRIKQCRYMRVCF
;
A
#
# COMPACT_ATOMS: atom_id res chain seq x y z
N MET A 1 -27.11 -37.21 62.47
CA MET A 1 -27.33 -38.58 61.96
C MET A 1 -28.67 -38.54 61.27
N SER A 2 -28.66 -38.32 59.95
CA SER A 2 -28.75 -39.38 58.91
C SER A 2 -30.21 -39.84 58.78
N ASP A 3 -30.80 -40.07 57.62
CA ASP A 3 -30.41 -40.04 56.21
C ASP A 3 -31.73 -40.31 55.47
N SER A 4 -31.91 -39.78 54.27
CA SER A 4 -32.32 -40.57 53.09
C SER A 4 -32.76 -39.65 51.96
N HIS A 5 -31.87 -39.56 50.98
CA HIS A 5 -32.05 -38.95 49.67
C HIS A 5 -32.61 -39.97 48.67
N LEU A 6 -33.31 -39.40 47.68
CA LEU A 6 -33.39 -39.79 46.26
C LEU A 6 -34.33 -40.94 45.82
N ALA A 7 -35.42 -40.53 45.15
CA ALA A 7 -35.93 -41.18 43.94
C ALA A 7 -36.58 -40.15 42.99
N THR A 8 -35.85 -39.84 41.92
CA THR A 8 -36.28 -39.63 40.51
C THR A 8 -37.70 -39.14 40.17
N LEU A 9 -37.76 -37.97 39.52
CA LEU A 9 -38.68 -37.68 38.41
C LEU A 9 -37.93 -36.87 37.35
N ARG A 10 -37.66 -37.51 36.21
CA ARG A 10 -37.03 -36.92 35.02
C ARG A 10 -38.07 -36.08 34.26
N LEU A 11 -37.75 -34.82 33.99
CA LEU A 11 -38.44 -34.05 32.95
C LEU A 11 -37.98 -34.52 31.56
N PRO A 12 -38.87 -34.57 30.55
CA PRO A 12 -38.50 -34.95 29.20
C PRO A 12 -37.71 -33.83 28.49
N PRO A 13 -36.89 -34.18 27.48
CA PRO A 13 -36.03 -33.24 26.77
C PRO A 13 -36.84 -32.42 25.75
N PHE A 14 -36.59 -31.12 25.70
CA PHE A 14 -37.09 -30.25 24.63
C PHE A 14 -36.41 -30.61 23.31
N GLY A 15 -37.19 -31.12 22.35
CA GLY A 15 -36.82 -31.24 20.95
C GLY A 15 -37.34 -30.05 20.15
N LEU A 16 -36.44 -29.47 19.34
CA LEU A 16 -36.66 -28.39 18.37
C LEU A 16 -37.77 -28.71 17.36
N ILE A 17 -38.46 -27.68 16.85
CA ILE A 17 -38.70 -27.34 15.43
C ILE A 17 -39.71 -26.19 15.35
N GLY A 18 -39.36 -25.09 14.68
CA GLY A 18 -40.33 -24.11 14.17
C GLY A 18 -39.83 -22.66 14.13
N ASN A 19 -39.33 -22.25 12.96
CA ASN A 19 -39.01 -20.91 12.49
C ASN A 19 -39.58 -19.68 13.24
N GLY A 20 -38.72 -18.68 13.47
CA GLY A 20 -39.11 -17.29 13.67
C GLY A 20 -38.76 -16.76 15.06
N ASP A 21 -37.97 -15.68 15.07
CA ASP A 21 -37.50 -14.91 16.23
C ASP A 21 -36.61 -15.64 17.23
N GLY A 22 -35.30 -15.44 17.05
CA GLY A 22 -34.31 -15.58 18.10
C GLY A 22 -34.55 -14.55 19.21
N GLY A 23 -35.48 -14.85 20.10
CA GLY A 23 -35.61 -14.20 21.39
C GLY A 23 -34.38 -14.54 22.24
N SER A 24 -33.34 -13.72 22.14
CA SER A 24 -32.36 -13.58 23.22
C SER A 24 -33.11 -13.18 24.49
N TYR A 25 -32.90 -13.87 25.61
CA TYR A 25 -33.37 -13.43 26.93
C TYR A 25 -32.57 -12.18 27.38
N SER A 26 -32.56 -11.11 26.60
CA SER A 26 -31.83 -9.87 26.90
C SER A 26 -32.54 -9.02 27.96
N GLY A 27 -33.79 -9.33 28.32
CA GLY A 27 -34.63 -8.43 29.14
C GLY A 27 -34.99 -7.12 28.43
N GLU A 28 -34.57 -6.97 27.17
CA GLU A 28 -34.80 -5.80 26.33
C GLU A 28 -35.87 -6.13 25.28
N ILE A 29 -36.92 -5.32 25.22
CA ILE A 29 -37.98 -5.42 24.20
C ILE A 29 -37.62 -4.46 23.08
N ASP A 30 -37.20 -4.99 21.93
CA ASP A 30 -36.83 -4.21 20.76
C ASP A 30 -37.96 -4.21 19.71
N HIS A 31 -38.72 -3.13 19.66
CA HIS A 31 -39.76 -2.89 18.66
C HIS A 31 -39.36 -1.83 17.62
N THR A 32 -38.06 -1.52 17.49
CA THR A 32 -37.58 -0.47 16.58
C THR A 32 -37.99 -0.71 15.12
N GLY A 33 -38.06 -1.97 14.68
CA GLY A 33 -38.56 -2.34 13.35
C GLY A 33 -40.00 -1.91 13.10
N PHE A 34 -40.90 -2.18 14.05
CA PHE A 34 -42.32 -1.77 13.97
C PHE A 34 -42.48 -0.26 13.97
N LEU A 35 -41.69 0.47 14.78
CA LEU A 35 -41.69 1.93 14.79
C LEU A 35 -41.32 2.49 13.40
N SER A 36 -40.31 1.92 12.74
CA SER A 36 -39.91 2.32 11.39
C SER A 36 -41.02 2.07 10.37
N ASP A 37 -41.75 0.97 10.46
CA ASP A 37 -42.85 0.67 9.54
C ASP A 37 -44.07 1.56 9.83
N ASN A 38 -44.33 1.89 11.11
CA ASN A 38 -45.39 2.80 11.52
C ASN A 38 -45.14 4.23 10.99
N ILE A 39 -43.93 4.76 11.19
CA ILE A 39 -43.51 6.06 10.63
C ILE A 39 -43.49 5.97 9.10
N GLY A 40 -42.99 4.88 8.54
CA GLY A 40 -42.98 4.62 7.10
C GLY A 40 -44.36 4.73 6.44
N SER A 41 -45.43 4.35 7.15
CA SER A 41 -46.80 4.46 6.64
C SER A 41 -47.31 5.91 6.48
N LEU A 42 -46.62 6.89 7.09
CA LEU A 42 -46.89 8.32 6.92
C LEU A 42 -46.25 8.92 5.66
N PHE A 43 -45.44 8.16 4.92
CA PHE A 43 -44.81 8.64 3.69
C PHE A 43 -45.87 9.03 2.65
N LEU A 44 -45.86 10.31 2.22
CA LEU A 44 -46.85 10.94 1.33
C LEU A 44 -48.30 10.89 1.84
N ASN A 45 -48.51 10.58 3.12
CA ASN A 45 -49.81 10.70 3.73
C ASN A 45 -50.09 12.17 4.05
N THR A 46 -51.28 12.66 3.72
CA THR A 46 -51.73 14.02 4.03
C THR A 46 -52.15 14.17 5.48
N ASP A 47 -52.50 13.08 6.16
CA ASP A 47 -52.86 13.09 7.57
C ASP A 47 -51.67 13.57 8.41
N PHE A 48 -51.90 14.57 9.26
CA PHE A 48 -50.88 15.21 10.12
C PHE A 48 -49.74 15.93 9.38
N SER A 49 -49.78 15.99 8.05
CA SER A 49 -48.80 16.77 7.28
C SER A 49 -48.93 18.27 7.59
N ASP A 50 -47.80 18.90 7.87
CA ASP A 50 -47.68 20.30 8.27
C ASP A 50 -46.76 21.10 7.33
N VAL A 51 -46.30 20.47 6.24
CA VAL A 51 -45.55 21.10 5.14
C VAL A 51 -45.75 20.32 3.84
N VAL A 52 -45.71 21.02 2.70
CA VAL A 52 -45.73 20.43 1.36
C VAL A 52 -44.53 20.92 0.56
N PHE A 53 -43.70 20.02 0.04
CA PHE A 53 -42.65 20.40 -0.91
C PHE A 53 -43.18 20.35 -2.34
N VAL A 54 -42.79 21.34 -3.15
CA VAL A 54 -43.11 21.39 -4.58
C VAL A 54 -41.81 21.25 -5.36
N VAL A 55 -41.68 20.17 -6.14
CA VAL A 55 -40.48 19.85 -6.94
C VAL A 55 -40.92 19.65 -8.39
N ASP A 56 -40.45 20.49 -9.32
CA ASP A 56 -40.90 20.55 -10.72
C ASP A 56 -42.43 20.46 -10.89
N GLY A 57 -43.17 21.14 -10.00
CA GLY A 57 -44.64 21.17 -10.00
C GLY A 57 -45.33 19.98 -9.32
N GLU A 58 -44.58 18.95 -8.91
CA GLU A 58 -45.13 17.83 -8.13
C GLU A 58 -45.13 18.14 -6.63
N LYS A 59 -46.25 17.84 -5.94
CA LYS A 59 -46.45 18.11 -4.51
C LYS A 59 -46.14 16.88 -3.65
N PHE A 60 -45.37 17.09 -2.59
CA PHE A 60 -44.94 16.09 -1.62
C PHE A 60 -45.34 16.51 -0.20
N PRO A 61 -46.51 16.07 0.31
CA PRO A 61 -46.88 16.32 1.71
C PRO A 61 -45.90 15.60 2.65
N ALA A 62 -45.49 16.28 3.71
CA ALA A 62 -44.52 15.77 4.67
C ALA A 62 -44.73 16.34 6.08
N HIS A 63 -43.90 15.88 7.02
CA HIS A 63 -43.98 16.20 8.44
C HIS A 63 -42.70 16.89 8.90
N LYS A 64 -42.78 18.16 9.32
CA LYS A 64 -41.63 19.00 9.70
C LYS A 64 -40.78 18.32 10.78
N VAL A 65 -41.42 17.70 11.77
CA VAL A 65 -40.73 17.01 12.87
C VAL A 65 -39.85 15.85 12.39
N LEU A 66 -40.32 15.03 11.43
CA LEU A 66 -39.55 13.89 10.91
C LEU A 66 -38.36 14.36 10.09
N LEU A 67 -38.56 15.37 9.25
CA LEU A 67 -37.49 15.97 8.45
C LEU A 67 -36.39 16.58 9.33
N ALA A 68 -36.79 17.40 10.30
CA ALA A 68 -35.89 18.06 11.23
C ALA A 68 -35.13 17.07 12.14
N ALA A 69 -35.78 15.97 12.55
CA ALA A 69 -35.12 14.94 13.35
C ALA A 69 -34.06 14.14 12.55
N ARG A 70 -34.17 14.12 11.21
CA ARG A 70 -33.32 13.30 10.34
C ARG A 70 -32.25 14.11 9.61
N SER A 71 -32.35 15.43 9.57
CA SER A 71 -31.39 16.32 8.91
C SER A 71 -31.37 17.71 9.54
N GLU A 72 -30.17 18.16 9.91
CA GLU A 72 -29.94 19.51 10.43
C GLU A 72 -30.25 20.59 9.38
N TYR A 73 -30.10 20.30 8.08
CA TYR A 73 -30.50 21.21 7.02
C TYR A 73 -32.01 21.48 7.08
N PHE A 74 -32.81 20.41 7.10
CA PHE A 74 -34.26 20.55 7.19
C PHE A 74 -34.68 21.16 8.53
N ARG A 75 -33.97 20.85 9.63
CA ARG A 75 -34.22 21.50 10.93
C ARG A 75 -34.01 23.02 10.84
N ALA A 76 -32.91 23.46 10.24
CA ALA A 76 -32.63 24.88 10.05
C ALA A 76 -33.66 25.56 9.14
N MET A 77 -34.02 24.93 8.02
CA MET A 77 -35.01 25.50 7.08
C MET A 77 -36.40 25.65 7.71
N LEU A 78 -36.85 24.66 8.47
CA LEU A 78 -38.23 24.57 8.98
C LEU A 78 -38.44 25.19 10.36
N TYR A 79 -37.39 25.30 11.17
CA TYR A 79 -37.45 25.83 12.54
C TYR A 79 -36.44 26.96 12.81
N GLY A 80 -35.64 27.37 11.82
CA GLY A 80 -34.61 28.39 11.97
C GLY A 80 -35.09 29.84 11.87
N GLY A 81 -36.40 30.07 11.68
CA GLY A 81 -36.98 31.41 11.58
C GLY A 81 -36.79 32.07 10.20
N LEU A 82 -36.58 31.26 9.16
CA LEU A 82 -36.59 31.70 7.77
C LEU A 82 -38.03 31.77 7.23
N LYS A 83 -38.22 32.34 6.05
CA LYS A 83 -39.55 32.49 5.42
C LYS A 83 -40.29 31.15 5.32
N GLU A 84 -39.54 30.09 5.01
CA GLU A 84 -39.99 28.71 4.89
C GLU A 84 -40.50 28.12 6.21
N SER A 85 -40.12 28.68 7.35
CA SER A 85 -40.60 28.23 8.67
C SER A 85 -42.10 28.49 8.85
N ASP A 86 -42.60 29.60 8.28
CA ASP A 86 -44.00 30.03 8.35
C ASP A 86 -44.82 29.66 7.10
N GLU A 87 -44.17 29.12 6.06
CA GLU A 87 -44.83 28.68 4.82
C GLU A 87 -45.35 27.23 4.92
N GLY A 88 -46.54 27.01 4.35
CA GLY A 88 -47.14 25.67 4.23
C GLY A 88 -46.70 24.93 2.96
N GLU A 89 -46.29 25.65 1.91
CA GLU A 89 -45.76 25.09 0.66
C GLU A 89 -44.35 25.65 0.40
N ILE A 90 -43.36 24.77 0.23
CA ILE A 90 -41.95 25.11 -0.02
C ILE A 90 -41.55 24.63 -1.40
N ILE A 91 -41.09 25.53 -2.27
CA ILE A 91 -40.64 25.19 -3.62
C ILE A 91 -39.16 24.82 -3.57
N LEU A 92 -38.80 23.62 -4.04
CA LEU A 92 -37.41 23.18 -4.16
C LEU A 92 -36.97 23.30 -5.62
N GLU A 93 -36.24 24.37 -5.91
CA GLU A 93 -35.63 24.58 -7.23
C GLU A 93 -34.44 23.63 -7.45
N GLU A 94 -34.16 23.35 -8.72
CA GLU A 94 -33.02 22.54 -9.19
C GLU A 94 -32.87 21.20 -8.43
N THR A 95 -34.01 20.54 -8.19
CA THR A 95 -34.06 19.30 -7.43
C THR A 95 -34.73 18.23 -8.27
N ASN A 96 -34.03 17.11 -8.49
CA ASN A 96 -34.58 16.00 -9.26
C ASN A 96 -35.75 15.36 -8.48
N VAL A 97 -36.94 15.39 -9.07
CA VAL A 97 -38.19 14.87 -8.49
C VAL A 97 -38.07 13.41 -8.05
N PHE A 98 -37.45 12.58 -8.88
CA PHE A 98 -37.27 11.15 -8.60
C PHE A 98 -36.37 10.97 -7.37
N ALA A 99 -35.19 11.58 -7.38
CA ALA A 99 -34.25 11.46 -6.26
C ALA A 99 -34.83 12.03 -4.96
N PHE A 100 -35.59 13.13 -5.04
CA PHE A 100 -36.23 13.72 -3.86
C PHE A 100 -37.27 12.78 -3.25
N ARG A 101 -38.11 12.16 -4.09
CA ARG A 101 -39.07 11.14 -3.62
C ARG A 101 -38.36 10.00 -2.89
N ILE A 102 -37.26 9.49 -3.45
CA ILE A 102 -36.50 8.39 -2.86
C ILE A 102 -35.85 8.83 -1.53
N LEU A 103 -35.25 10.02 -1.49
CA LEU A 103 -34.69 10.58 -0.25
C LEU A 103 -35.76 10.79 0.81
N LEU A 104 -36.93 11.31 0.44
CA LEU A 104 -38.06 11.48 1.34
C LEU A 104 -38.54 10.12 1.87
N LYS A 105 -38.64 9.10 1.03
CA LYS A 105 -38.95 7.73 1.49
C LYS A 105 -37.90 7.22 2.48
N TYR A 106 -36.62 7.48 2.21
CA TYR A 106 -35.52 7.10 3.11
C TYR A 106 -35.60 7.83 4.46
N ILE A 107 -36.01 9.09 4.49
CA ILE A 107 -36.22 9.85 5.74
C ILE A 107 -37.23 9.14 6.64
N TYR A 108 -38.33 8.62 6.08
CA TYR A 108 -39.41 7.98 6.84
C TYR A 108 -39.13 6.52 7.21
N THR A 109 -38.43 5.79 6.33
CA THR A 109 -38.27 4.34 6.46
C THR A 109 -36.88 3.90 6.91
N ALA A 110 -35.89 4.80 6.85
CA ALA A 110 -34.46 4.50 7.03
C ALA A 110 -33.92 3.36 6.13
N LYS A 111 -34.66 2.98 5.08
CA LYS A 111 -34.36 1.87 4.16
C LYS A 111 -34.21 2.40 2.74
N LEU A 112 -33.21 1.91 2.02
CA LEU A 112 -32.96 2.21 0.61
C LEU A 112 -32.26 1.02 -0.06
N THR A 113 -32.81 0.53 -1.17
CA THR A 113 -32.22 -0.58 -1.95
C THR A 113 -31.62 -0.04 -3.25
N LEU A 114 -30.32 0.23 -3.26
CA LEU A 114 -29.66 0.89 -4.40
C LEU A 114 -29.67 0.07 -5.70
N LEU A 115 -29.72 -1.26 -5.59
CA LEU A 115 -29.77 -2.18 -6.74
C LEU A 115 -31.04 -2.04 -7.59
N GLU A 116 -32.08 -1.39 -7.08
CA GLU A 116 -33.33 -1.15 -7.81
C GLU A 116 -33.25 0.05 -8.76
N TYR A 117 -32.14 0.80 -8.74
CA TYR A 117 -31.98 2.06 -9.46
C TYR A 117 -30.84 2.01 -10.47
N LYS A 118 -30.95 2.82 -11.53
CA LYS A 118 -29.87 3.02 -12.51
C LYS A 118 -28.75 3.88 -11.91
N GLU A 119 -27.55 3.77 -12.45
CA GLU A 119 -26.38 4.51 -11.97
C GLU A 119 -26.63 6.03 -11.89
N GLU A 120 -27.20 6.62 -12.94
CA GLU A 120 -27.56 8.05 -12.98
C GLU A 120 -28.51 8.44 -11.83
N GLN A 121 -29.50 7.59 -11.52
CA GLN A 121 -30.44 7.83 -10.43
C GLN A 121 -29.77 7.73 -9.06
N VAL A 122 -28.82 6.80 -8.90
CA VAL A 122 -28.01 6.68 -7.68
C VAL A 122 -27.14 7.92 -7.49
N MET A 123 -26.60 8.48 -8.57
CA MET A 123 -25.84 9.74 -8.55
C MET A 123 -26.70 10.94 -8.15
N ASP A 124 -27.94 11.03 -8.64
CA ASP A 124 -28.88 12.07 -8.22
C ASP A 124 -29.23 11.95 -6.73
N ILE A 125 -29.43 10.72 -6.23
CA ILE A 125 -29.67 10.45 -4.80
C ILE A 125 -28.45 10.88 -3.98
N LEU A 126 -27.23 10.58 -4.43
CA LEU A 126 -25.99 11.02 -3.77
C LEU A 126 -25.93 12.55 -3.69
N GLY A 127 -26.29 13.24 -4.77
CA GLY A 127 -26.32 14.69 -4.82
C GLY A 127 -27.27 15.31 -3.80
N LEU A 128 -28.48 14.76 -3.66
CA LEU A 128 -29.42 15.23 -2.64
C LEU A 128 -28.99 14.84 -1.22
N ALA A 129 -28.40 13.65 -1.03
CA ALA A 129 -27.86 13.26 0.25
C ALA A 129 -26.78 14.25 0.72
N HIS A 130 -25.89 14.67 -0.19
CA HIS A 130 -24.90 15.71 0.08
C HIS A 130 -25.57 17.08 0.34
N LYS A 131 -26.43 17.55 -0.57
CA LYS A 131 -27.13 18.86 -0.49
C LYS A 131 -27.85 19.04 0.84
N TYR A 132 -28.52 18.00 1.33
CA TYR A 132 -29.33 18.06 2.55
C TYR A 132 -28.63 17.46 3.79
N GLY A 133 -27.32 17.18 3.72
CA GLY A 133 -26.50 16.81 4.88
C GLY A 133 -26.70 15.39 5.43
N PHE A 134 -27.16 14.44 4.62
CA PHE A 134 -27.32 13.03 4.99
C PHE A 134 -25.99 12.26 4.87
N VAL A 135 -25.00 12.59 5.69
CA VAL A 135 -23.63 12.04 5.62
C VAL A 135 -23.60 10.50 5.66
N LYS A 136 -24.42 9.86 6.50
CA LYS A 136 -24.47 8.38 6.56
C LYS A 136 -25.00 7.76 5.26
N LEU A 137 -25.98 8.39 4.62
CA LEU A 137 -26.54 7.95 3.35
C LEU A 137 -25.51 8.18 2.23
N GLN A 138 -24.89 9.35 2.22
CA GLN A 138 -23.83 9.73 1.29
C GLN A 138 -22.68 8.70 1.30
N ASN A 139 -22.19 8.32 2.48
CA ASN A 139 -21.12 7.32 2.61
C ASN A 139 -21.57 5.94 2.12
N ALA A 140 -22.78 5.50 2.47
CA ALA A 140 -23.30 4.20 2.01
C ALA A 140 -23.47 4.14 0.47
N VAL A 141 -23.90 5.24 -0.15
CA VAL A 141 -23.98 5.35 -1.61
C VAL A 141 -22.60 5.39 -2.25
N ALA A 142 -21.63 6.09 -1.64
CA ALA A 142 -20.25 6.10 -2.11
C ALA A 142 -19.61 4.71 -2.06
N ASP A 143 -19.84 3.95 -0.99
CA ASP A 143 -19.37 2.55 -0.87
C ASP A 143 -20.02 1.65 -1.93
N TYR A 144 -21.30 1.84 -2.21
CA TYR A 144 -21.97 1.16 -3.32
C TYR A 144 -21.35 1.53 -4.68
N MET A 145 -21.00 2.80 -4.91
CA MET A 145 -20.32 3.24 -6.13
C MET A 145 -18.96 2.55 -6.31
N LYS A 146 -18.18 2.36 -5.23
CA LYS A 146 -16.92 1.58 -5.29
C LYS A 146 -17.17 0.13 -5.74
N ALA A 147 -18.26 -0.48 -5.28
CA ALA A 147 -18.59 -1.87 -5.59
C ALA A 147 -19.01 -2.08 -7.06
N ILE A 148 -19.60 -1.07 -7.70
CA ILE A 148 -20.03 -1.14 -9.12
C ILE A 148 -19.04 -0.49 -10.10
N LEU A 149 -17.92 0.04 -9.61
CA LEU A 149 -16.93 0.77 -10.39
C LEU A 149 -16.35 -0.11 -11.51
N ASN A 150 -16.34 0.42 -12.72
CA ASN A 150 -15.77 -0.22 -13.89
C ASN A 150 -15.28 0.83 -14.91
N ASN A 151 -14.62 0.40 -15.98
CA ASN A 151 -14.03 1.31 -16.98
C ASN A 151 -15.04 2.22 -17.69
N LYS A 152 -16.34 1.84 -17.73
CA LYS A 152 -17.38 2.64 -18.40
C LYS A 152 -17.86 3.79 -17.52
N ASN A 153 -17.97 3.57 -16.21
CA ASN A 153 -18.52 4.55 -15.26
C ASN A 153 -17.45 5.28 -14.43
N LEU A 154 -16.18 4.88 -14.50
CA LEU A 154 -15.07 5.47 -13.75
C LEU A 154 -15.02 7.00 -13.83
N CYS A 155 -15.00 7.56 -15.05
CA CYS A 155 -14.84 9.01 -15.22
C CYS A 155 -16.02 9.80 -14.62
N THR A 156 -17.24 9.25 -14.75
CA THR A 156 -18.44 9.87 -14.20
C THR A 156 -18.42 9.84 -12.67
N ILE A 157 -18.13 8.67 -12.09
CA ILE A 157 -18.03 8.52 -10.62
C ILE A 157 -16.90 9.39 -10.06
N PHE A 158 -15.76 9.48 -10.75
CA PHE A 158 -14.64 10.32 -10.34
C PHE A 158 -14.97 11.82 -10.37
N ASN A 159 -15.66 12.31 -11.41
CA ASN A 159 -16.14 13.70 -11.44
C ASN A 159 -17.08 14.00 -10.26
N ILE A 160 -17.97 13.05 -9.94
CA ILE A 160 -18.93 13.17 -8.84
C ILE A 160 -18.24 13.16 -7.48
N SER A 161 -17.24 12.28 -7.30
CA SER A 161 -16.47 12.21 -6.06
C SER A 161 -15.74 13.54 -5.81
N GLN A 162 -15.22 14.17 -6.86
CA GLN A 162 -14.61 15.50 -6.76
C GLN A 162 -15.65 16.60 -6.49
N LEU A 163 -16.79 16.58 -7.18
CA LEU A 163 -17.85 17.58 -7.01
C LEU A 163 -18.36 17.64 -5.57
N TYR A 164 -18.51 16.49 -4.92
CA TYR A 164 -19.00 16.37 -3.54
C TYR A 164 -17.91 16.21 -2.49
N CYS A 165 -16.63 16.39 -2.86
CA CYS A 165 -15.47 16.26 -1.96
C CYS A 165 -15.44 14.93 -1.19
N LEU A 166 -15.68 13.83 -1.89
CA LEU A 166 -15.64 12.47 -1.37
C LEU A 166 -14.24 11.88 -1.52
N ASP A 167 -13.34 12.23 -0.61
CA ASP A 167 -11.90 11.90 -0.72
C ASP A 167 -11.62 10.40 -0.84
N ASP A 168 -12.30 9.57 -0.04
CA ASP A 168 -12.12 8.11 -0.04
C ASP A 168 -12.62 7.46 -1.36
N LEU A 169 -13.72 7.95 -1.93
CA LEU A 169 -14.17 7.51 -3.27
C LEU A 169 -13.22 8.02 -4.36
N THR A 170 -12.70 9.24 -4.20
CA THR A 170 -11.75 9.85 -5.14
C THR A 170 -10.45 9.05 -5.21
N GLU A 171 -9.86 8.68 -4.07
CA GLU A 171 -8.65 7.85 -4.05
C GLU A 171 -8.92 6.46 -4.64
N TYR A 172 -10.08 5.86 -4.34
CA TYR A 172 -10.46 4.57 -4.91
C TYR A 172 -10.56 4.64 -6.46
N CYS A 173 -11.16 5.70 -7.00
CA CYS A 173 -11.20 5.96 -8.44
C CYS A 173 -9.80 6.15 -9.04
N LEU A 174 -8.90 6.88 -8.36
CA LEU A 174 -7.52 7.10 -8.83
C LEU A 174 -6.73 5.78 -8.88
N VAL A 175 -6.82 4.95 -7.84
CA VAL A 175 -6.17 3.62 -7.82
C VAL A 175 -6.71 2.72 -8.94
N PHE A 176 -8.02 2.75 -9.18
CA PHE A 176 -8.63 2.00 -10.29
C PHE A 176 -8.18 2.53 -11.66
N ALA A 177 -8.05 3.86 -11.80
CA ALA A 177 -7.58 4.50 -13.02
C ALA A 177 -6.12 4.12 -13.33
N ASP A 178 -5.25 4.05 -12.32
CA ASP A 178 -3.83 3.68 -12.47
C ASP A 178 -3.68 2.27 -13.07
N GLN A 179 -4.58 1.35 -12.74
CA GLN A 179 -4.57 -0.02 -13.28
C GLN A 179 -5.06 -0.09 -14.74
N ASN A 180 -5.83 0.89 -15.19
CA ASN A 180 -6.53 0.90 -16.49
C ASN A 180 -6.19 2.13 -17.34
N ALA A 181 -5.04 2.79 -17.09
CA ALA A 181 -4.71 4.11 -17.61
C ALA A 181 -4.95 4.28 -19.13
N SER A 182 -4.47 3.32 -19.95
CA SER A 182 -4.67 3.36 -21.40
C SER A 182 -6.14 3.30 -21.81
N GLU A 183 -6.96 2.48 -21.15
CA GLU A 183 -8.39 2.38 -21.45
C GLU A 183 -9.12 3.67 -21.06
N VAL A 184 -8.77 4.23 -19.89
CA VAL A 184 -9.31 5.50 -19.40
C VAL A 184 -9.07 6.62 -20.40
N LEU A 185 -7.84 6.76 -20.91
CA LEU A 185 -7.47 7.79 -21.90
C LEU A 185 -8.27 7.71 -23.21
N THR A 186 -8.75 6.51 -23.58
CA THR A 186 -9.55 6.29 -24.81
C THR A 186 -11.05 6.37 -24.59
N SER A 187 -11.50 6.46 -23.32
CA SER A 187 -12.91 6.46 -22.98
C SER A 187 -13.61 7.76 -23.36
N GLN A 188 -14.90 7.69 -23.70
CA GLN A 188 -15.72 8.90 -23.90
C GLN A 188 -15.90 9.71 -22.61
N GLY A 189 -15.90 9.02 -21.46
CA GLY A 189 -15.97 9.66 -20.14
C GLY A 189 -14.79 10.59 -19.87
N PHE A 190 -13.60 10.28 -20.38
CA PHE A 190 -12.41 11.13 -20.21
C PHE A 190 -12.61 12.53 -20.79
N LEU A 191 -13.30 12.64 -21.93
CA LEU A 191 -13.62 13.93 -22.55
C LEU A 191 -14.56 14.79 -21.70
N GLN A 192 -15.26 14.21 -20.72
CA GLN A 192 -16.15 14.93 -19.80
C GLN A 192 -15.49 15.28 -18.46
N LEU A 193 -14.24 14.85 -18.22
CA LEU A 193 -13.52 15.17 -17.00
C LEU A 193 -13.24 16.67 -16.88
N SER A 194 -13.31 17.19 -15.65
CA SER A 194 -12.88 18.56 -15.34
C SER A 194 -11.36 18.72 -15.51
N LEU A 195 -10.87 19.96 -15.65
CA LEU A 195 -9.42 20.21 -15.71
C LEU A 195 -8.70 19.68 -14.47
N ASN A 196 -9.29 19.84 -13.29
CA ASN A 196 -8.75 19.34 -12.03
C ASN A 196 -8.68 17.80 -12.02
N ALA A 197 -9.74 17.12 -12.48
CA ALA A 197 -9.76 15.66 -12.62
C ALA A 197 -8.63 15.16 -13.53
N VAL A 198 -8.50 15.75 -14.73
CA VAL A 198 -7.44 15.37 -15.68
C VAL A 198 -6.06 15.63 -15.08
N THR A 199 -5.86 16.78 -14.45
CA THR A 199 -4.59 17.14 -13.80
C THR A 199 -4.20 16.11 -12.74
N GLN A 200 -5.14 15.71 -11.87
CA GLN A 200 -4.88 14.73 -10.82
C GLN A 200 -4.51 13.35 -11.37
N LEU A 201 -5.14 12.91 -12.47
CA LEU A 201 -4.77 11.65 -13.13
C LEU A 201 -3.35 11.71 -13.68
N ILE A 202 -3.04 12.71 -14.52
CA ILE A 202 -1.78 12.74 -15.26
C ILE A 202 -0.58 13.21 -14.41
N ALA A 203 -0.81 13.81 -13.25
CA ALA A 203 0.26 14.19 -12.33
C ALA A 203 0.90 12.96 -11.65
N ARG A 204 0.18 11.84 -11.54
CA ARG A 204 0.63 10.64 -10.81
C ARG A 204 1.61 9.80 -11.62
N ASP A 205 2.75 9.43 -11.01
CA ASP A 205 3.71 8.47 -11.61
C ASP A 205 3.09 7.09 -11.88
N SER A 206 2.06 6.73 -11.10
CA SER A 206 1.35 5.46 -11.16
C SER A 206 0.36 5.35 -12.32
N PHE A 207 -0.03 6.47 -12.94
CA PHE A 207 -0.93 6.50 -14.09
C PHE A 207 -0.18 6.08 -15.37
N CYS A 208 0.11 4.78 -15.46
CA CYS A 208 1.11 4.21 -16.36
C CYS A 208 0.61 4.04 -17.81
N ALA A 209 0.54 5.16 -18.55
CA ALA A 209 0.36 5.20 -20.00
C ALA A 209 1.57 5.87 -20.68
N SER A 210 1.72 5.67 -21.99
CA SER A 210 2.77 6.36 -22.74
C SER A 210 2.48 7.87 -22.79
N GLU A 211 3.52 8.70 -22.70
CA GLU A 211 3.36 10.16 -22.73
C GLU A 211 2.71 10.64 -24.03
N ILE A 212 2.93 9.92 -25.14
CA ILE A 212 2.29 10.26 -26.42
C ILE A 212 0.78 9.98 -26.39
N ASP A 213 0.33 8.90 -25.73
CA ASP A 213 -1.09 8.59 -25.58
C ASP A 213 -1.78 9.61 -24.66
N ILE A 214 -1.12 9.98 -23.55
CA ILE A 214 -1.60 11.04 -22.65
C ILE A 214 -1.76 12.35 -23.42
N PHE A 215 -0.74 12.73 -24.19
CA PHE A 215 -0.79 13.93 -25.02
C PHE A 215 -1.95 13.88 -26.03
N CYS A 216 -2.13 12.75 -26.73
CA CYS A 216 -3.19 12.61 -27.73
C CYS A 216 -4.58 12.70 -27.10
N ALA A 217 -4.80 12.07 -25.95
CA ALA A 217 -6.07 12.15 -25.22
C ALA A 217 -6.38 13.59 -24.80
N ILE A 218 -5.38 14.32 -24.27
CA ILE A 218 -5.55 15.72 -23.87
C ILE A 218 -5.78 16.62 -25.08
N ARG A 219 -5.12 16.36 -26.21
CA ARG A 219 -5.37 17.08 -27.46
C ARG A 219 -6.83 16.94 -27.90
N GLU A 220 -7.41 15.75 -27.84
CA GLU A 220 -8.84 15.55 -28.15
C GLU A 220 -9.75 16.19 -27.09
N TRP A 221 -9.38 16.13 -25.81
CA TRP A 221 -10.07 16.81 -24.71
C TRP A 221 -10.12 18.35 -24.90
N VAL A 222 -9.04 18.96 -25.40
CA VAL A 222 -8.98 20.40 -25.75
C VAL A 222 -9.76 20.71 -27.02
N LYS A 223 -9.78 19.83 -28.02
CA LYS A 223 -10.60 20.05 -29.23
C LYS A 223 -12.09 20.12 -28.91
N ALA A 224 -12.55 19.34 -27.93
CA ALA A 224 -13.93 19.38 -27.45
C ALA A 224 -14.25 20.66 -26.64
N ARG A 225 -13.24 21.33 -26.08
CA ARG A 225 -13.34 22.56 -25.26
C ARG A 225 -12.23 23.56 -25.60
N PRO A 226 -12.34 24.27 -26.73
CA PRO A 226 -11.30 25.19 -27.18
C PRO A 226 -10.93 26.28 -26.17
N GLU A 227 -11.88 26.69 -25.32
CA GLU A 227 -11.70 27.65 -24.23
C GLU A 227 -10.70 27.18 -23.17
N MET A 228 -10.52 25.86 -23.01
CA MET A 228 -9.60 25.28 -22.03
C MET A 228 -8.17 25.15 -22.56
N LYS A 229 -7.88 25.54 -23.81
CA LYS A 229 -6.57 25.35 -24.45
C LYS A 229 -5.41 25.92 -23.65
N ALA A 230 -5.54 27.14 -23.12
CA ALA A 230 -4.47 27.79 -22.37
C ALA A 230 -4.19 27.08 -21.04
N ALA A 231 -5.24 26.73 -20.30
CA ALA A 231 -5.12 26.01 -19.04
C ALA A 231 -4.57 24.59 -19.22
N ALA A 232 -4.99 23.91 -20.30
CA ALA A 232 -4.45 22.60 -20.65
C ALA A 232 -2.96 22.65 -21.01
N ALA A 233 -2.53 23.69 -21.74
CA ALA A 233 -1.11 23.88 -22.04
C ALA A 233 -0.28 24.07 -20.74
N GLU A 234 -0.76 24.86 -19.79
CA GLU A 234 -0.08 25.05 -18.50
C GLU A 234 -0.01 23.75 -17.69
N MET A 235 -1.11 22.99 -17.63
CA MET A 235 -1.15 21.66 -16.99
C MET A 235 -0.15 20.70 -17.65
N LEU A 236 -0.15 20.63 -18.97
CA LEU A 236 0.75 19.79 -19.75
C LEU A 236 2.23 20.12 -19.51
N MET A 237 2.58 21.41 -19.42
CA MET A 237 3.95 21.84 -19.10
C MET A 237 4.44 21.34 -17.73
N LYS A 238 3.53 21.11 -16.77
CA LYS A 238 3.86 20.63 -15.43
C LYS A 238 3.86 19.11 -15.34
N CYS A 239 2.97 18.43 -16.05
CA CYS A 239 2.69 17.01 -15.84
C CYS A 239 3.18 16.08 -16.95
N LEU A 240 3.28 16.56 -18.21
CA LEU A 240 3.66 15.75 -19.35
C LEU A 240 5.19 15.68 -19.49
N ARG A 241 5.73 14.49 -19.71
CA ARG A 241 7.17 14.23 -19.69
C ARG A 241 7.67 14.12 -21.13
N LEU A 242 7.83 15.28 -21.78
CA LEU A 242 8.16 15.36 -23.22
C LEU A 242 9.42 14.55 -23.59
N SER A 243 10.41 14.48 -22.70
CA SER A 243 11.63 13.69 -22.92
C SER A 243 11.39 12.17 -23.02
N LEU A 244 10.20 11.67 -22.67
CA LEU A 244 9.80 10.28 -22.88
C LEU A 244 8.97 10.06 -24.16
N ILE A 245 8.72 11.09 -24.96
CA ILE A 245 8.07 10.99 -26.28
C ILE A 245 9.14 10.87 -27.36
N SER A 246 8.95 9.98 -28.33
CA SER A 246 9.92 9.81 -29.42
C SER A 246 10.16 11.11 -30.20
N GLN A 247 11.39 11.37 -30.66
CA GLN A 247 11.70 12.57 -31.47
C GLN A 247 10.79 12.70 -32.70
N ARG A 248 10.44 11.56 -33.31
CA ARG A 248 9.50 11.50 -34.43
C ARG A 248 8.13 12.06 -34.04
N ASP A 249 7.60 11.67 -32.89
CA ASP A 249 6.25 12.08 -32.45
C ASP A 249 6.25 13.50 -31.89
N LEU A 250 7.34 13.92 -31.23
CA LEU A 250 7.55 15.31 -30.84
C LEU A 250 7.45 16.26 -32.04
N LEU A 251 8.11 15.92 -33.15
CA LEU A 251 8.13 16.76 -34.34
C LEU A 251 6.87 16.66 -35.20
N ASN A 252 6.25 15.48 -35.31
CA ASN A 252 5.15 15.24 -36.23
C ASN A 252 3.75 15.27 -35.58
N ILE A 253 3.66 15.15 -34.25
CA ILE A 253 2.39 15.07 -33.53
C ILE A 253 2.28 16.20 -32.50
N VAL A 254 3.30 16.38 -31.64
CA VAL A 254 3.27 17.38 -30.56
C VAL A 254 3.43 18.80 -31.12
N ARG A 255 4.49 19.05 -31.89
CA ARG A 255 4.78 20.37 -32.45
C ARG A 255 3.63 20.96 -33.29
N PRO A 256 2.98 20.22 -34.21
CA PRO A 256 1.89 20.78 -35.02
C PRO A 256 0.61 21.12 -34.23
N SER A 257 0.46 20.61 -33.00
CA SER A 257 -0.71 20.91 -32.17
C SER A 257 -0.77 22.36 -31.67
N GLY A 258 0.39 23.02 -31.56
CA GLY A 258 0.53 24.34 -30.95
C GLY A 258 0.15 24.38 -29.46
N LEU A 259 0.19 23.24 -28.74
CA LEU A 259 0.01 23.19 -27.27
C LEU A 259 1.30 23.46 -26.51
N PHE A 260 2.46 23.34 -27.17
CA PHE A 260 3.77 23.59 -26.59
C PHE A 260 4.54 24.62 -27.43
N PRO A 261 5.33 25.51 -26.79
CA PRO A 261 6.32 26.33 -27.49
C PRO A 261 7.36 25.44 -28.21
N PRO A 262 7.85 25.84 -29.39
CA PRO A 262 8.89 25.10 -30.10
C PRO A 262 10.16 24.86 -29.28
N ASP A 263 10.59 25.85 -28.48
CA ASP A 263 11.81 25.76 -27.68
C ASP A 263 11.70 24.67 -26.61
N THR A 264 10.55 24.52 -25.95
CA THR A 264 10.30 23.45 -24.97
C THR A 264 10.44 22.06 -25.60
N ILE A 265 10.05 21.89 -26.86
CA ILE A 265 10.19 20.63 -27.58
C ILE A 265 11.67 20.37 -27.89
N LEU A 266 12.43 21.40 -28.26
CA LEU A 266 13.87 21.29 -28.50
C LEU A 266 14.62 20.96 -27.21
N ASP A 267 14.27 21.58 -26.08
CA ASP A 267 14.83 21.29 -24.77
C ASP A 267 14.62 19.82 -24.38
N ALA A 268 13.42 19.28 -24.64
CA ALA A 268 13.12 17.87 -24.38
C ALA A 268 13.96 16.91 -25.26
N ILE A 269 14.19 17.26 -26.53
CA ILE A 269 15.07 16.49 -27.43
C ILE A 269 16.52 16.56 -26.96
N GLU A 270 16.98 17.72 -26.49
CA GLU A 270 18.31 17.88 -25.93
C GLU A 270 18.48 17.05 -24.64
N GLU A 271 17.47 17.06 -23.78
CA GLU A 271 17.42 16.26 -22.55
C GLU A 271 17.55 14.75 -22.83
N GLN A 272 16.87 14.25 -23.87
CA GLN A 272 16.98 12.85 -24.31
C GLN A 272 18.41 12.43 -24.67
N GLY A 273 19.22 13.36 -25.18
CA GLY A 273 20.61 13.11 -25.55
C GLY A 273 21.59 13.25 -24.38
N LYS A 274 21.24 14.03 -23.34
CA LYS A 274 22.11 14.35 -22.20
C LYS A 274 21.88 13.45 -20.99
N LYS A 275 20.62 13.14 -20.67
CA LYS A 275 20.27 12.36 -19.48
C LYS A 275 20.34 10.87 -19.77
N ARG A 276 20.69 10.09 -18.75
CA ARG A 276 20.59 8.64 -18.80
C ARG A 276 19.14 8.22 -18.64
N THR A 277 18.75 7.08 -19.21
CA THR A 277 17.37 6.57 -19.15
C THR A 277 16.88 6.43 -17.71
N THR A 278 17.73 5.99 -16.78
CA THR A 278 17.40 5.79 -15.36
C THR A 278 17.22 7.09 -14.57
N ASP A 279 17.68 8.23 -15.10
CA ASP A 279 17.51 9.56 -14.52
C ASP A 279 16.26 10.27 -15.03
N LEU A 280 15.57 9.70 -16.03
CA LEU A 280 14.28 10.19 -16.51
C LEU A 280 13.15 9.72 -15.57
N THR A 281 12.15 10.57 -15.39
CA THR A 281 10.98 10.29 -14.55
C THR A 281 9.99 9.41 -15.29
N HIS A 282 10.24 8.11 -15.39
CA HIS A 282 9.30 7.17 -16.03
C HIS A 282 7.99 7.04 -15.24
N ARG A 283 6.92 6.60 -15.92
CA ARG A 283 5.70 6.12 -15.26
C ARG A 283 5.76 4.61 -15.08
N GLY A 284 5.17 4.12 -14.01
CA GLY A 284 5.18 2.69 -13.69
C GLY A 284 3.96 2.29 -12.90
N PHE A 285 3.56 1.02 -12.99
CA PHE A 285 2.44 0.52 -12.21
C PHE A 285 2.81 0.49 -10.72
N LEU A 286 1.88 0.93 -9.86
CA LEU A 286 2.03 0.86 -8.42
C LEU A 286 1.10 -0.20 -7.85
N THR A 287 1.68 -1.23 -7.23
CA THR A 287 0.94 -2.29 -6.53
C THR A 287 1.53 -2.46 -5.13
N PRO A 288 1.03 -1.70 -4.15
CA PRO A 288 1.59 -1.67 -2.80
C PRO A 288 1.63 -3.06 -2.16
N ASN A 289 2.74 -3.38 -1.51
CA ASN A 289 2.99 -4.60 -0.73
C ASN A 289 2.78 -5.92 -1.48
N THR A 290 2.77 -5.89 -2.82
CA THR A 290 2.67 -7.09 -3.66
C THR A 290 4.04 -7.39 -4.29
N ASN A 291 4.46 -8.66 -4.24
CA ASN A 291 5.65 -9.10 -4.97
C ASN A 291 5.36 -9.09 -6.48
N ILE A 292 6.01 -8.18 -7.22
CA ILE A 292 5.86 -8.05 -8.67
C ILE A 292 6.86 -8.89 -9.48
N ALA A 293 7.81 -9.54 -8.80
CA ALA A 293 8.78 -10.46 -9.40
C ALA A 293 8.24 -11.90 -9.39
N THR A 294 7.07 -12.13 -10.00
CA THR A 294 6.46 -13.46 -10.11
C THR A 294 6.13 -13.81 -11.56
N ALA A 295 6.17 -15.10 -11.91
CA ALA A 295 5.83 -15.56 -13.25
C ALA A 295 4.38 -15.24 -13.65
N GLN A 296 3.46 -15.24 -12.68
CA GLN A 296 2.05 -14.90 -12.88
C GLN A 296 1.84 -13.45 -13.32
N LEU A 297 2.66 -12.53 -12.79
CA LEU A 297 2.68 -11.14 -13.20
C LEU A 297 3.61 -10.88 -14.40
N GLY A 298 4.04 -11.95 -15.10
CA GLY A 298 4.83 -11.89 -16.32
C GLY A 298 6.34 -11.67 -16.13
N ALA A 299 6.86 -11.82 -14.90
CA ALA A 299 8.29 -11.71 -14.66
C ALA A 299 9.04 -12.97 -15.18
N LEU A 300 10.26 -12.75 -15.70
CA LEU A 300 11.10 -13.76 -16.32
C LEU A 300 12.55 -13.58 -15.88
N VAL A 301 13.25 -14.67 -15.58
CA VAL A 301 14.71 -14.65 -15.42
C VAL A 301 15.33 -14.79 -16.80
N ILE A 302 16.02 -13.75 -17.26
CA ILE A 302 16.61 -13.66 -18.61
C ILE A 302 18.13 -13.86 -18.64
N SER A 303 18.77 -13.88 -17.46
CA SER A 303 20.19 -14.24 -17.28
C SER A 303 20.38 -15.00 -15.96
N GLY A 304 21.32 -15.94 -15.94
CA GLY A 304 21.58 -16.86 -14.84
C GLY A 304 21.28 -18.33 -15.20
N GLU A 305 21.99 -19.26 -14.57
CA GLU A 305 21.71 -20.69 -14.66
C GLU A 305 20.46 -21.05 -13.86
N ALA A 306 19.72 -22.08 -14.28
CA ALA A 306 18.48 -22.54 -13.63
C ALA A 306 17.42 -21.42 -13.40
N PRO A 307 17.00 -20.70 -14.44
CA PRO A 307 16.14 -19.50 -14.33
C PRO A 307 14.74 -19.78 -13.75
N ASN A 308 14.22 -21.00 -13.88
CA ASN A 308 12.84 -21.33 -13.50
C ASN A 308 12.63 -21.44 -11.98
N ALA A 309 13.69 -21.40 -11.17
CA ALA A 309 13.59 -21.62 -9.74
C ALA A 309 13.37 -20.33 -8.92
N LEU A 310 13.90 -19.20 -9.38
CA LEU A 310 13.92 -17.95 -8.62
C LEU A 310 12.54 -17.35 -8.34
N LEU A 311 11.62 -17.47 -9.31
CA LEU A 311 10.32 -16.78 -9.31
C LEU A 311 9.16 -17.72 -8.92
N SER A 312 9.46 -18.86 -8.28
CA SER A 312 8.45 -19.82 -7.84
C SER A 312 7.77 -19.32 -6.54
N GLU A 313 6.45 -19.51 -6.44
CA GLU A 313 5.66 -19.02 -5.30
C GLU A 313 5.89 -19.79 -4.00
N ALA A 314 6.41 -21.02 -4.11
CA ALA A 314 6.83 -21.78 -2.95
C ALA A 314 8.14 -21.18 -2.46
N GLY A 315 8.07 -20.26 -1.50
CA GLY A 315 9.22 -19.68 -0.77
C GLY A 315 10.02 -20.67 0.07
N GLY A 316 10.13 -21.92 -0.39
CA GLY A 316 10.89 -22.99 0.21
C GLY A 316 12.06 -23.40 -0.69
N ILE A 317 13.17 -23.75 -0.05
CA ILE A 317 14.32 -24.39 -0.71
C ILE A 317 13.81 -25.66 -1.42
N PRO A 318 14.04 -25.84 -2.73
CA PRO A 318 13.63 -27.05 -3.43
C PRO A 318 14.20 -28.32 -2.78
N GLN A 319 13.43 -29.42 -2.77
CA GLN A 319 13.84 -30.69 -2.15
C GLN A 319 15.12 -31.29 -2.78
N ASP A 320 15.49 -30.88 -4.00
CA ASP A 320 16.58 -31.45 -4.80
C ASP A 320 17.97 -30.78 -4.62
N GLY A 321 18.14 -29.86 -3.66
CA GLY A 321 19.43 -29.23 -3.35
C GLY A 321 19.95 -28.22 -4.40
N ASP A 322 21.25 -27.91 -4.34
CA ASP A 322 21.95 -26.79 -5.06
C ASP A 322 21.70 -26.75 -6.59
N ARG A 323 21.39 -27.90 -7.22
CA ARG A 323 21.25 -28.00 -8.68
C ARG A 323 20.05 -27.24 -9.24
N SER A 324 19.03 -27.05 -8.41
CA SER A 324 17.79 -26.37 -8.77
C SER A 324 17.84 -24.86 -8.52
N LEU A 325 18.89 -24.31 -7.91
CA LEU A 325 18.94 -22.89 -7.54
C LEU A 325 19.45 -22.02 -8.68
N THR A 326 18.86 -20.83 -8.80
CA THR A 326 19.35 -19.83 -9.75
C THR A 326 20.70 -19.30 -9.31
N ARG A 327 21.68 -19.30 -10.22
CA ARG A 327 23.07 -18.97 -9.91
C ARG A 327 23.80 -18.35 -11.09
N HIS A 328 24.93 -17.70 -10.82
CA HIS A 328 25.87 -17.27 -11.84
C HIS A 328 27.32 -17.40 -11.34
N ALA A 329 28.27 -17.44 -12.27
CA ALA A 329 29.69 -17.44 -11.93
C ALA A 329 30.13 -16.04 -11.49
N ILE A 330 30.93 -15.98 -10.42
CA ILE A 330 31.53 -14.75 -9.91
C ILE A 330 32.68 -14.34 -10.81
N GLY A 331 32.69 -13.06 -11.20
CA GLY A 331 33.60 -12.51 -12.21
C GLY A 331 33.01 -12.48 -13.62
N ASP A 332 31.79 -12.99 -13.80
CA ASP A 332 30.93 -12.65 -14.93
C ASP A 332 30.09 -11.42 -14.57
N ASP A 333 30.14 -10.39 -15.40
CA ASP A 333 29.45 -9.10 -15.17
C ASP A 333 27.95 -9.18 -15.52
N GLU A 334 27.48 -10.26 -16.15
CA GLU A 334 26.08 -10.42 -16.54
C GLU A 334 25.13 -10.61 -15.34
N GLY A 335 25.58 -11.33 -14.31
CA GLY A 335 24.79 -11.63 -13.11
C GLY A 335 23.47 -12.36 -13.37
N ILE A 336 22.60 -12.38 -12.37
CA ILE A 336 21.21 -12.87 -12.49
C ILE A 336 20.33 -11.67 -12.85
N VAL A 337 19.61 -11.75 -13.97
CA VAL A 337 18.76 -10.65 -14.45
C VAL A 337 17.30 -11.10 -14.50
N VAL A 338 16.44 -10.38 -13.79
CA VAL A 338 14.99 -10.53 -13.78
C VAL A 338 14.36 -9.41 -14.59
N GLN A 339 13.64 -9.75 -15.64
CA GLN A 339 12.74 -8.86 -16.36
C GLN A 339 11.36 -8.96 -15.71
N LEU A 340 10.77 -7.84 -15.29
CA LEU A 340 9.41 -7.82 -14.73
C LEU A 340 8.37 -8.03 -15.85
N GLY A 341 7.06 -8.13 -15.56
CA GLY A 341 6.04 -8.22 -16.62
C GLY A 341 5.72 -6.89 -17.31
N ARG A 342 5.73 -5.80 -16.52
CA ARG A 342 5.60 -4.40 -16.96
C ARG A 342 6.53 -3.50 -16.13
N PRO A 343 6.66 -2.18 -16.41
CA PRO A 343 7.35 -1.26 -15.53
C PRO A 343 6.59 -1.11 -14.20
N TYR A 344 7.27 -1.22 -13.07
CA TYR A 344 6.65 -1.07 -11.74
C TYR A 344 7.42 -0.04 -10.91
N ILE A 345 6.71 0.74 -10.09
CA ILE A 345 7.32 1.59 -9.08
C ILE A 345 7.65 0.71 -7.87
N ILE A 346 8.93 0.58 -7.51
CA ILE A 346 9.40 -0.23 -6.37
C ILE A 346 10.41 0.53 -5.52
N ASN A 347 10.50 0.16 -4.24
CA ASN A 347 11.45 0.73 -3.28
C ASN A 347 12.04 -0.34 -2.32
N LYS A 348 11.64 -1.60 -2.47
CA LYS A 348 12.05 -2.72 -1.61
C LYS A 348 12.35 -3.94 -2.46
N ILE A 349 13.50 -4.56 -2.25
CA ILE A 349 13.87 -5.86 -2.80
C ILE A 349 14.20 -6.80 -1.64
N ILE A 350 13.69 -8.02 -1.71
CA ILE A 350 14.01 -9.08 -0.75
C ILE A 350 14.73 -10.19 -1.50
N LEU A 351 15.91 -10.56 -1.02
CA LEU A 351 16.69 -11.66 -1.58
C LEU A 351 16.80 -12.77 -0.54
N GLN A 352 16.57 -14.02 -0.92
CA GLN A 352 17.00 -15.15 -0.09
C GLN A 352 18.31 -15.69 -0.64
N LEU A 353 19.41 -15.42 0.06
CA LEU A 353 20.70 -16.03 -0.26
C LEU A 353 20.76 -17.47 0.24
N TRP A 354 21.51 -18.32 -0.46
CA TRP A 354 21.76 -19.67 0.02
C TRP A 354 22.60 -19.66 1.30
N ASP A 355 22.02 -20.07 2.41
CA ASP A 355 22.59 -19.92 3.75
C ASP A 355 22.76 -21.24 4.50
N ARG A 356 22.71 -22.37 3.78
CA ARG A 356 23.18 -23.64 4.35
C ARG A 356 24.68 -23.55 4.62
N GLU A 357 25.11 -24.19 5.72
CA GLU A 357 26.48 -24.12 6.23
C GLU A 357 26.87 -22.70 6.71
N THR A 358 28.15 -22.33 6.59
CA THR A 358 28.70 -21.01 6.94
C THR A 358 28.92 -20.13 5.69
N ARG A 359 28.18 -20.39 4.62
CA ARG A 359 28.35 -19.69 3.34
C ARG A 359 27.88 -18.23 3.46
N MET A 360 28.69 -17.33 2.92
CA MET A 360 28.47 -15.89 2.90
C MET A 360 28.78 -15.37 1.50
N TYR A 361 28.10 -14.30 1.10
CA TYR A 361 28.27 -13.68 -0.21
C TYR A 361 28.46 -12.18 -0.08
N SER A 362 29.15 -11.61 -1.07
CA SER A 362 29.11 -10.17 -1.35
C SER A 362 28.49 -9.97 -2.72
N TYR A 363 27.71 -8.90 -2.91
CA TYR A 363 26.97 -8.67 -4.14
C TYR A 363 26.55 -7.21 -4.26
N TYR A 364 26.09 -6.81 -5.43
CA TYR A 364 25.37 -5.56 -5.63
C TYR A 364 24.09 -5.78 -6.42
N VAL A 365 23.16 -4.82 -6.34
CA VAL A 365 21.89 -4.83 -7.07
C VAL A 365 21.80 -3.58 -7.92
N GLU A 366 21.51 -3.80 -9.20
CA GLU A 366 21.27 -2.77 -10.18
C GLU A 366 19.85 -2.89 -10.74
N VAL A 367 19.26 -1.76 -11.12
CA VAL A 367 17.95 -1.73 -11.79
C VAL A 367 18.04 -0.94 -13.08
N SER A 368 17.11 -1.21 -14.00
CA SER A 368 17.08 -0.56 -15.32
C SER A 368 15.67 -0.51 -15.90
N MET A 369 15.46 0.43 -16.83
CA MET A 369 14.27 0.51 -17.67
C MET A 369 14.46 -0.12 -19.06
N ASP A 370 15.69 -0.24 -19.55
CA ASP A 370 15.99 -0.60 -20.96
C ASP A 370 17.10 -1.66 -21.15
N ARG A 371 17.70 -2.16 -20.06
CA ARG A 371 18.87 -3.07 -20.01
C ARG A 371 20.19 -2.48 -20.53
N ARG A 372 20.22 -1.22 -20.96
CA ARG A 372 21.42 -0.55 -21.45
C ARG A 372 22.00 0.35 -20.37
N ASP A 373 21.14 1.13 -19.75
CA ASP A 373 21.49 2.01 -18.66
C ASP A 373 21.07 1.39 -17.32
N TRP A 374 22.03 1.22 -16.42
CA TRP A 374 21.84 0.56 -15.12
C TRP A 374 22.22 1.51 -14.00
N VAL A 375 21.45 1.44 -12.93
CA VAL A 375 21.72 2.21 -11.71
C VAL A 375 21.83 1.27 -10.52
N ARG A 376 22.95 1.37 -9.82
CA ARG A 376 23.21 0.61 -8.60
C ARG A 376 22.38 1.18 -7.46
N VAL A 377 21.44 0.40 -6.97
CA VAL A 377 20.56 0.76 -5.85
C VAL A 377 21.06 0.20 -4.52
N ILE A 378 21.85 -0.88 -4.55
CA ILE A 378 22.48 -1.50 -3.39
C ILE A 378 23.91 -1.90 -3.78
N ASP A 379 24.89 -1.54 -2.96
CA ASP A 379 26.28 -2.00 -3.14
C ASP A 379 26.80 -2.71 -1.88
N TYR A 380 26.63 -4.03 -1.84
CA TYR A 380 27.15 -4.87 -0.77
C TYR A 380 28.41 -5.65 -1.17
N SER A 381 29.16 -5.14 -2.14
CA SER A 381 30.35 -5.82 -2.68
C SER A 381 31.48 -6.00 -1.67
N LYS A 382 31.42 -5.28 -0.54
CA LYS A 382 32.42 -5.28 0.54
C LYS A 382 31.94 -5.93 1.84
N TYR A 383 30.69 -6.41 1.90
CA TYR A 383 30.11 -6.98 3.11
C TYR A 383 29.88 -8.48 2.95
N LEU A 384 30.00 -9.22 4.05
CA LEU A 384 29.67 -10.64 4.09
C LEU A 384 28.20 -10.84 4.50
N CYS A 385 27.36 -11.09 3.52
CA CYS A 385 25.92 -11.23 3.65
C CYS A 385 25.49 -12.70 3.59
N ARG A 386 24.39 -13.06 4.26
CA ARG A 386 23.83 -14.41 4.26
C ARG A 386 22.34 -14.41 4.58
N SER A 387 21.64 -15.45 4.13
CA SER A 387 20.20 -15.64 4.39
C SER A 387 19.35 -14.52 3.77
N ARG A 388 18.19 -14.23 4.36
CA ARG A 388 17.24 -13.20 3.91
C ARG A 388 17.86 -11.80 4.00
N GLN A 389 17.87 -11.10 2.87
CA GLN A 389 18.32 -9.72 2.74
C GLN A 389 17.08 -8.85 2.48
N THR A 390 16.85 -7.83 3.30
CA THR A 390 15.78 -6.85 3.09
C THR A 390 16.41 -5.52 2.72
N LEU A 391 16.25 -5.14 1.46
CA LEU A 391 16.97 -4.03 0.82
C LEU A 391 15.99 -2.92 0.49
N TYR A 392 16.23 -1.73 1.03
CA TYR A 392 15.43 -0.54 0.77
C TYR A 392 16.24 0.49 -0.01
N PHE A 393 15.57 1.22 -0.90
CA PHE A 393 16.17 2.28 -1.71
C PHE A 393 15.11 3.31 -2.11
N GLU A 394 15.55 4.43 -2.67
CA GLU A 394 14.63 5.48 -3.14
C GLU A 394 13.66 4.93 -4.20
N SER A 395 12.37 5.22 -4.04
CA SER A 395 11.31 4.73 -4.90
C SER A 395 11.54 5.13 -6.36
N ARG A 396 11.46 4.16 -7.28
CA ARG A 396 11.65 4.42 -8.71
C ARG A 396 10.97 3.39 -9.59
N VAL A 397 10.78 3.74 -10.85
CA VAL A 397 10.26 2.82 -11.87
C VAL A 397 11.36 1.87 -12.33
N VAL A 398 11.05 0.57 -12.32
CA VAL A 398 11.95 -0.50 -12.68
C VAL A 398 11.27 -1.45 -13.68
N ARG A 399 12.03 -1.87 -14.69
CA ARG A 399 11.65 -2.92 -15.64
C ARG A 399 12.51 -4.16 -15.48
N TYR A 400 13.78 -3.97 -15.13
CA TYR A 400 14.79 -5.00 -15.02
C TYR A 400 15.54 -4.87 -13.69
N ILE A 401 15.81 -5.98 -13.03
CA ILE A 401 16.60 -6.08 -11.80
C ILE A 401 17.77 -7.01 -12.11
N ARG A 402 18.99 -6.59 -11.77
CA ARG A 402 20.21 -7.38 -11.90
C ARG A 402 20.85 -7.54 -10.53
N VAL A 403 21.13 -8.79 -10.15
CA VAL A 403 21.88 -9.14 -8.94
C VAL A 403 23.21 -9.74 -9.36
N VAL A 404 24.32 -9.13 -8.95
CA VAL A 404 25.67 -9.59 -9.29
C VAL A 404 26.44 -9.92 -8.02
N GLY A 405 26.75 -11.19 -7.83
CA GLY A 405 27.65 -11.69 -6.81
C GLY A 405 29.11 -11.39 -7.12
N THR A 406 29.83 -10.84 -6.14
CA THR A 406 31.24 -10.47 -6.24
C THR A 406 32.16 -11.34 -5.38
N HIS A 407 31.60 -12.00 -4.37
CA HIS A 407 32.35 -12.90 -3.48
C HIS A 407 31.46 -14.03 -2.96
N ASN A 408 32.07 -15.19 -2.71
CA ASN A 408 31.50 -16.33 -2.00
C ASN A 408 32.59 -16.86 -1.05
N SER A 409 32.24 -17.08 0.22
CA SER A 409 33.19 -17.58 1.24
C SER A 409 33.63 -19.03 1.03
N GLN A 410 32.95 -19.78 0.17
CA GLN A 410 33.32 -21.13 -0.24
C GLN A 410 34.19 -21.12 -1.51
N SER A 411 34.90 -22.23 -1.75
CA SER A 411 35.86 -22.33 -2.87
C SER A 411 35.22 -22.31 -4.26
N ASN A 412 33.91 -22.55 -4.38
CA ASN A 412 33.20 -22.45 -5.65
C ASN A 412 32.92 -20.97 -5.99
N ARG A 413 33.37 -20.52 -7.16
CA ARG A 413 33.14 -19.16 -7.65
C ARG A 413 31.71 -18.95 -8.16
N MET A 414 30.71 -19.44 -7.43
CA MET A 414 29.30 -19.39 -7.81
C MET A 414 28.52 -18.56 -6.80
N PHE A 415 27.71 -17.62 -7.27
CA PHE A 415 26.74 -16.90 -6.45
C PHE A 415 25.37 -17.57 -6.59
N HIS A 416 24.73 -17.91 -5.48
CA HIS A 416 23.45 -18.64 -5.47
C HIS A 416 22.35 -17.78 -4.85
N LEU A 417 21.24 -17.67 -5.57
CA LEU A 417 20.06 -16.93 -5.15
C LEU A 417 18.85 -17.87 -5.14
N VAL A 418 18.19 -17.97 -3.99
CA VAL A 418 17.08 -18.90 -3.77
C VAL A 418 15.76 -18.29 -4.21
N SER A 419 15.50 -17.05 -3.80
CA SER A 419 14.31 -16.30 -4.21
C SER A 419 14.62 -14.81 -4.32
N LEU A 420 13.80 -14.11 -5.11
CA LEU A 420 13.80 -12.67 -5.25
C LEU A 420 12.37 -12.16 -5.21
N GLU A 421 12.12 -11.19 -4.32
CA GLU A 421 10.89 -10.43 -4.28
C GLU A 421 11.21 -8.96 -4.57
N ALA A 422 10.32 -8.29 -5.30
CA ALA A 422 10.40 -6.85 -5.54
C ALA A 422 9.04 -6.23 -5.23
N LEU A 423 9.02 -5.20 -4.39
CA LEU A 423 7.81 -4.62 -3.83
C LEU A 423 7.89 -3.09 -3.79
N ASN A 424 6.72 -2.48 -3.74
CA ASN A 424 6.57 -1.13 -3.21
C ASN A 424 6.02 -1.22 -1.79
N SER A 425 6.83 -0.89 -0.80
CA SER A 425 6.45 -0.91 0.60
C SER A 425 6.11 0.49 1.08
N SER A 426 5.01 0.59 1.82
CA SER A 426 4.60 1.78 2.58
C SER A 426 5.22 1.84 3.97
N ASP A 427 6.03 0.84 4.35
CA ASP A 427 6.67 0.78 5.67
C ASP A 427 7.69 1.92 5.79
N GLU A 428 7.72 2.59 6.94
CA GLU A 428 8.76 3.57 7.22
C GLU A 428 10.11 2.87 7.36
N PHE A 429 11.10 3.31 6.57
CA PHE A 429 12.48 2.86 6.67
C PHE A 429 13.43 4.06 6.62
N ASN A 430 14.60 3.91 7.21
CA ASN A 430 15.66 4.91 7.15
C ASN A 430 16.93 4.26 6.63
N ILE A 431 17.52 4.83 5.60
CA ILE A 431 18.77 4.35 5.01
C ILE A 431 19.81 5.47 5.06
N ASP A 432 21.06 5.10 5.30
CA ASP A 432 22.15 6.07 5.18
C ASP A 432 22.31 6.49 3.71
N PRO A 433 22.29 7.79 3.38
CA PRO A 433 22.28 8.26 2.00
C PRO A 433 23.59 8.01 1.25
N LYS A 434 24.68 7.68 1.95
CA LYS A 434 26.00 7.40 1.33
C LYS A 434 26.22 5.92 1.07
N THR A 435 25.78 5.07 2.00
CA THR A 435 26.06 3.63 2.00
C THR A 435 24.85 2.77 1.67
N THR A 436 23.65 3.37 1.60
CA THR A 436 22.34 2.70 1.44
C THR A 436 22.04 1.65 2.51
N LEU A 437 22.81 1.64 3.60
CA LEU A 437 22.61 0.69 4.70
C LEU A 437 21.39 1.08 5.51
N LEU A 438 20.59 0.07 5.86
CA LEU A 438 19.44 0.25 6.73
C LEU A 438 19.89 0.72 8.13
N ILE A 439 19.27 1.79 8.61
CA ILE A 439 19.38 2.30 9.97
C ILE A 439 18.17 1.74 10.74
N PRO A 440 18.37 0.67 11.53
CA PRO A 440 17.24 0.00 12.17
C PRO A 440 16.68 0.83 13.33
N THR A 441 15.36 0.84 13.46
CA THR A 441 14.64 1.40 14.62
C THR A 441 14.36 0.35 15.70
N THR A 442 14.54 -0.94 15.37
CA THR A 442 14.28 -2.09 16.24
C THR A 442 15.52 -3.00 16.34
N ASN A 443 15.46 -4.00 17.23
CA ASN A 443 16.56 -4.95 17.38
C ASN A 443 16.71 -5.82 16.11
N VAL A 444 17.89 -5.76 15.47
CA VAL A 444 18.23 -6.59 14.30
C VAL A 444 18.99 -7.86 14.66
N ALA A 445 19.50 -7.98 15.89
CA ALA A 445 20.15 -9.18 16.41
C ALA A 445 19.10 -10.17 16.93
N THR A 446 18.24 -10.66 16.03
CA THR A 446 17.16 -11.60 16.34
C THR A 446 17.27 -12.86 15.51
N ILE A 447 16.76 -13.97 16.05
CA ILE A 447 16.67 -15.25 15.33
C ILE A 447 15.76 -15.11 14.10
N GLU A 448 14.66 -14.36 14.23
CA GLU A 448 13.74 -14.06 13.13
C GLU A 448 14.43 -13.35 11.96
N ASN A 449 15.36 -12.44 12.27
CA ASN A 449 16.20 -11.79 11.27
C ASN A 449 17.39 -12.67 10.81
N ASN A 450 17.44 -13.95 11.16
CA ASN A 450 18.53 -14.87 10.81
C ASN A 450 19.92 -14.46 11.33
N ALA A 451 19.98 -13.65 12.40
CA ALA A 451 21.24 -13.42 13.10
C ALA A 451 21.71 -14.73 13.77
N LEU A 452 23.01 -14.89 13.89
CA LEU A 452 23.64 -16.09 14.45
C LEU A 452 24.73 -15.76 15.45
N VAL A 453 24.87 -16.61 16.46
CA VAL A 453 26.08 -16.68 17.27
C VAL A 453 27.04 -17.65 16.59
N ILE A 454 28.16 -17.14 16.06
CA ILE A 454 29.16 -17.93 15.31
C ILE A 454 30.37 -18.34 16.16
N GLU A 455 30.62 -17.63 17.26
CA GLU A 455 31.61 -18.01 18.27
C GLU A 455 31.04 -17.82 19.67
N GLY A 456 31.49 -18.67 20.60
CA GLY A 456 30.97 -18.78 21.96
C GLY A 456 30.40 -20.16 22.25
N VAL A 457 30.25 -20.47 23.53
CA VAL A 457 29.71 -21.72 24.04
C VAL A 457 28.35 -21.42 24.67
N SER A 458 27.34 -22.20 24.27
CA SER A 458 26.00 -22.16 24.85
C SER A 458 25.37 -23.54 24.77
N ARG A 459 24.54 -23.90 25.76
CA ARG A 459 23.73 -25.13 25.71
C ARG A 459 22.54 -24.98 24.74
N CYS A 460 22.04 -23.75 24.57
CA CYS A 460 21.03 -23.40 23.57
C CYS A 460 21.63 -22.49 22.49
N ARG A 461 21.63 -22.98 21.24
CA ARG A 461 22.07 -22.17 20.10
C ARG A 461 21.28 -20.85 20.06
N ASN A 462 21.97 -19.73 19.82
CA ASN A 462 21.38 -18.40 19.68
C ASN A 462 20.65 -17.84 20.93
N ALA A 463 20.90 -18.39 22.12
CA ALA A 463 20.33 -17.88 23.38
C ALA A 463 20.66 -16.39 23.66
N LEU A 464 21.72 -15.85 23.06
CA LEU A 464 22.12 -14.45 23.19
C LEU A 464 21.26 -13.46 22.38
N LEU A 465 20.51 -13.95 21.40
CA LEU A 465 19.77 -13.11 20.46
C LEU A 465 18.39 -12.72 21.02
N ASN A 466 17.64 -11.89 20.30
CA ASN A 466 16.28 -11.41 20.64
C ASN A 466 16.20 -10.44 21.82
N GLY A 467 17.22 -10.35 22.68
CA GLY A 467 17.21 -9.48 23.85
C GLY A 467 16.33 -9.99 24.99
N GLN A 468 16.03 -11.30 25.01
CA GLN A 468 15.39 -11.95 26.15
C GLN A 468 16.34 -11.93 27.35
N ASN A 469 15.85 -11.46 28.49
CA ASN A 469 16.66 -11.19 29.68
C ASN A 469 16.03 -11.74 30.98
N SER A 470 15.12 -12.69 30.87
CA SER A 470 14.42 -13.30 32.00
C SER A 470 14.43 -14.82 31.97
N ASP A 471 14.80 -15.42 30.84
CA ASP A 471 14.73 -16.86 30.58
C ASP A 471 16.14 -17.46 30.50
N TYR A 472 16.88 -17.35 31.61
CA TYR A 472 18.20 -17.96 31.79
C TYR A 472 18.44 -18.32 33.25
N ASP A 473 19.24 -19.36 33.46
CA ASP A 473 19.65 -19.88 34.76
C ASP A 473 21.06 -20.47 34.67
N TRP A 474 21.50 -21.14 35.75
CA TRP A 474 22.81 -21.79 35.83
C TRP A 474 23.08 -22.82 34.73
N ASP A 475 22.01 -23.40 34.18
CA ASP A 475 22.07 -24.46 33.21
C ASP A 475 21.88 -23.99 31.76
N ASN A 476 21.16 -22.89 31.50
CA ASN A 476 20.85 -22.47 30.14
C ASN A 476 20.51 -20.99 29.97
N GLY A 477 20.36 -20.55 28.72
CA GLY A 477 19.89 -19.18 28.39
C GLY A 477 20.99 -18.12 28.28
N TYR A 478 22.27 -18.51 28.27
CA TYR A 478 23.39 -17.59 28.11
C TYR A 478 24.44 -18.13 27.14
N THR A 479 25.28 -17.24 26.61
CA THR A 479 26.47 -17.59 25.82
C THR A 479 27.72 -17.11 26.57
N CYS A 480 28.74 -17.96 26.64
CA CYS A 480 29.99 -17.66 27.33
C CYS A 480 31.22 -18.11 26.53
N HIS A 481 32.41 -17.73 26.98
CA HIS A 481 33.67 -18.27 26.50
C HIS A 481 34.70 -18.24 27.64
N GLN A 482 35.77 -19.02 27.51
CA GLN A 482 36.87 -18.92 28.46
C GLN A 482 37.62 -17.59 28.27
N LEU A 483 37.89 -16.92 29.39
CA LEU A 483 38.69 -15.70 29.39
C LEU A 483 40.07 -15.98 28.78
N ASN A 484 40.55 -15.05 27.95
CA ASN A 484 41.82 -15.14 27.22
C ASN A 484 41.90 -16.25 26.15
N SER A 485 40.81 -16.98 25.87
CA SER A 485 40.81 -18.10 24.91
C SER A 485 39.61 -18.08 23.94
N GLY A 486 39.01 -16.92 23.69
CA GLY A 486 37.94 -16.79 22.71
C GLY A 486 37.22 -15.45 22.74
N ALA A 487 36.12 -15.37 22.00
CA ALA A 487 35.18 -14.26 21.97
C ALA A 487 33.74 -14.79 21.84
N ILE A 488 32.76 -13.90 22.00
CA ILE A 488 31.38 -14.13 21.61
C ILE A 488 31.14 -13.31 20.35
N THR A 489 30.91 -13.98 19.23
CA THR A 489 30.79 -13.31 17.94
C THR A 489 29.38 -13.50 17.39
N ILE A 490 28.69 -12.38 17.16
CA ILE A 490 27.36 -12.34 16.57
C ILE A 490 27.48 -11.89 15.12
N GLN A 491 26.95 -12.69 14.21
CA GLN A 491 26.81 -12.34 12.80
C GLN A 491 25.38 -11.92 12.50
N LEU A 492 25.22 -10.70 11.99
CA LEU A 492 23.95 -10.22 11.43
C LEU A 492 23.80 -10.73 9.97
N PRO A 493 22.57 -10.90 9.44
CA PRO A 493 22.35 -11.43 8.09
C PRO A 493 22.88 -10.51 6.98
N GLN A 494 22.92 -9.21 7.24
CA GLN A 494 23.27 -8.14 6.32
C GLN A 494 23.92 -7.00 7.11
N PRO A 495 24.63 -6.07 6.45
CA PRO A 495 25.17 -4.88 7.12
C PRO A 495 24.06 -3.92 7.57
N TYR A 496 24.28 -3.25 8.71
CA TYR A 496 23.38 -2.24 9.29
C TYR A 496 24.17 -1.05 9.83
N MET A 497 23.56 0.13 9.81
CA MET A 497 24.06 1.31 10.51
C MET A 497 23.48 1.36 11.92
N ILE A 498 24.17 0.75 12.87
CA ILE A 498 23.73 0.67 14.28
C ILE A 498 24.31 1.82 15.12
N SER A 499 23.46 2.45 15.92
CA SER A 499 23.87 3.50 16.87
C SER A 499 23.79 3.06 18.33
N THR A 500 23.15 1.92 18.61
CA THR A 500 23.07 1.39 19.97
C THR A 500 23.19 -0.12 20.01
N MET A 501 23.73 -0.64 21.10
CA MET A 501 23.80 -2.07 21.43
C MET A 501 23.42 -2.24 22.89
N ARG A 502 22.69 -3.30 23.22
CA ARG A 502 22.33 -3.64 24.61
C ARG A 502 22.75 -5.07 24.87
N LEU A 503 23.33 -5.30 26.04
CA LEU A 503 23.71 -6.62 26.49
C LEU A 503 23.54 -6.71 28.01
N LEU A 504 23.09 -7.88 28.46
CA LEU A 504 23.05 -8.24 29.87
C LEU A 504 24.26 -9.14 30.14
N LEU A 505 25.06 -8.75 31.13
CA LEU A 505 26.12 -9.61 31.64
C LEU A 505 25.50 -10.53 32.70
N TRP A 506 26.12 -11.67 32.92
CA TRP A 506 25.68 -12.61 33.93
C TRP A 506 25.55 -11.95 35.31
N ASP A 507 24.34 -12.01 35.87
CA ASP A 507 23.95 -11.32 37.11
C ASP A 507 23.28 -12.25 38.14
N CYS A 508 23.25 -13.57 37.90
CA CYS A 508 22.70 -14.54 38.86
C CYS A 508 23.53 -14.67 40.16
N ASP A 509 24.73 -14.09 40.21
CA ASP A 509 25.61 -14.02 41.37
C ASP A 509 26.48 -12.74 41.37
N ASP A 510 27.41 -12.62 42.33
CA ASP A 510 28.16 -11.39 42.64
C ASP A 510 29.35 -11.04 41.75
N ARG A 511 29.51 -11.74 40.63
CA ARG A 511 30.59 -11.50 39.68
C ARG A 511 30.33 -10.27 38.81
N TYR A 512 31.42 -9.73 38.31
CA TYR A 512 31.49 -8.58 37.42
C TYR A 512 32.43 -8.90 36.26
N TYR A 513 32.24 -8.20 35.14
CA TYR A 513 33.05 -8.40 33.95
C TYR A 513 33.75 -7.10 33.53
N SER A 514 34.91 -7.28 32.90
CA SER A 514 35.64 -6.24 32.18
C SER A 514 35.85 -6.74 30.75
N TYR A 515 35.47 -5.94 29.76
CA TYR A 515 35.38 -6.38 28.37
C TYR A 515 35.67 -5.22 27.40
N TYR A 516 35.76 -5.55 26.12
CA TYR A 516 35.77 -4.60 25.02
C TYR A 516 34.82 -5.13 23.94
N ILE A 517 34.35 -4.26 23.05
CA ILE A 517 33.51 -4.65 21.90
C ILE A 517 34.19 -4.17 20.63
N GLU A 518 34.27 -5.08 19.67
CA GLU A 518 34.73 -4.81 18.31
C GLU A 518 33.60 -5.10 17.32
N VAL A 519 33.62 -4.38 16.21
CA VAL A 519 32.70 -4.60 15.09
C VAL A 519 33.51 -4.78 13.81
N SER A 520 32.97 -5.56 12.88
CA SER A 520 33.58 -5.83 11.58
C SER A 520 32.51 -6.00 10.51
N VAL A 521 32.88 -5.67 9.28
CA VAL A 521 32.05 -5.83 8.07
C VAL A 521 32.51 -6.98 7.18
N ASP A 522 33.72 -7.50 7.42
CA ASP A 522 34.42 -8.48 6.58
C ASP A 522 35.01 -9.66 7.38
N GLN A 523 34.82 -9.68 8.71
CA GLN A 523 35.40 -10.64 9.67
C GLN A 523 36.93 -10.68 9.72
N ILE A 524 37.61 -9.80 9.00
CA ILE A 524 39.08 -9.72 8.94
C ILE A 524 39.55 -8.50 9.71
N ASN A 525 38.95 -7.34 9.41
CA ASN A 525 39.28 -6.06 10.00
C ASN A 525 38.27 -5.74 11.11
N TRP A 526 38.77 -5.70 12.35
CA TRP A 526 37.96 -5.44 13.54
C TRP A 526 38.28 -4.06 14.10
N VAL A 527 37.22 -3.29 14.38
CA VAL A 527 37.33 -1.95 14.96
C VAL A 527 36.77 -1.97 16.38
N LYS A 528 37.60 -1.60 17.35
CA LYS A 528 37.18 -1.46 18.74
C LYS A 528 36.32 -0.22 18.93
N VAL A 529 35.07 -0.42 19.29
CA VAL A 529 34.06 0.63 19.53
C VAL A 529 33.81 0.87 21.01
N ILE A 530 34.18 -0.08 21.88
CA ILE A 530 34.11 0.06 23.34
C ILE A 530 35.34 -0.54 23.98
N ASP A 531 35.92 0.14 24.97
CA ASP A 531 36.92 -0.42 25.88
C ASP A 531 36.50 -0.21 27.34
N ARG A 532 36.19 -1.29 28.06
CA ARG A 532 35.80 -1.32 29.48
C ARG A 532 36.71 -2.24 30.28
N ARG A 533 37.92 -2.52 29.81
CA ARG A 533 38.86 -3.43 30.49
C ARG A 533 39.29 -2.96 31.88
N ILE A 534 39.10 -1.67 32.20
CA ILE A 534 39.43 -1.06 33.49
C ILE A 534 38.21 -0.78 34.39
N LYS A 535 37.00 -1.25 34.02
CA LYS A 535 35.76 -1.04 34.79
C LYS A 535 35.10 -2.38 35.12
N GLN A 536 34.48 -2.47 36.29
CA GLN A 536 33.65 -3.61 36.69
C GLN A 536 32.21 -3.35 36.23
N CYS A 537 31.66 -4.24 35.40
CA CYS A 537 30.34 -4.09 34.79
C CYS A 537 29.41 -5.27 35.14
N ARG A 538 28.11 -5.00 35.35
CA ARG A 538 27.03 -6.00 35.55
C ARG A 538 25.82 -5.85 34.60
N TYR A 539 25.55 -4.67 34.05
CA TYR A 539 24.52 -4.42 33.02
C TYR A 539 24.94 -3.25 32.12
N MET A 540 24.60 -3.28 30.82
CA MET A 540 24.91 -2.13 29.96
C MET A 540 23.94 -1.90 28.78
N ARG A 541 23.58 -0.63 28.61
CA ARG A 541 23.17 -0.04 27.34
C ARG A 541 24.34 0.76 26.77
N VAL A 542 24.70 0.49 25.52
CA VAL A 542 25.74 1.18 24.76
C VAL A 542 25.08 2.06 23.71
N CYS A 543 25.51 3.32 23.64
CA CYS A 543 25.23 4.22 22.53
C CYS A 543 26.58 4.58 21.87
N PHE A 544 26.62 4.58 20.53
CA PHE A 544 27.78 4.86 19.70
C PHE A 544 27.74 6.26 19.13
#